data_AF-A0A957J6K4-F1
#
_entry.id   AF-A0A957J6K4-F1
#
_cell.length_a   1.000
_cell.length_b   1.000
_cell.length_c   1.000
_cell.angle_alpha   90.00
_cell.angle_beta   90.00
_cell.angle_gamma   90.00
#
_symmetry.space_group_name_H-M   'P 1'
#
loop_
_entity.id
_entity.type
_entity.pdbx_description
1 polymer ?
#
loop_
_entity_poly.entity_id
_entity_poly.type
_entity_poly.pdbx_seq_one_letter_code
_entity_poly.pdbx_strand_id
1 'polypeptide(L)'
;MMNKKSMVFSVLILLSLILAACGGTAVTPPAPTPTTEPAPVQEAAPSEASAGTRTFIVDPTQSQASYIVNEEFFADALGKLGIAAGKKGVIGTTPGVTGEIQLNFDNPELVEADQFTVDMSCLKG
;
A
#
# COMPACT_ATOMS: atom_id res chain seq x y z
N MET A 1 -14.19 -4.02 44.75
CA MET A 1 -14.17 -2.57 44.46
C MET A 1 -12.73 -2.13 44.45
N MET A 2 -12.15 -1.88 43.27
CA MET A 2 -10.74 -1.53 43.15
C MET A 2 -10.55 -0.06 43.52
N ASN A 3 -9.71 0.20 44.52
CA ASN A 3 -9.51 1.54 45.06
C ASN A 3 -8.90 2.39 43.93
N LYS A 4 -9.43 3.60 43.67
CA LYS A 4 -8.98 4.45 42.55
C LYS A 4 -7.45 4.66 42.53
N LYS A 5 -6.83 4.67 43.72
CA LYS A 5 -5.37 4.74 43.92
C LYS A 5 -4.65 3.44 43.53
N SER A 6 -5.26 2.27 43.78
CA SER A 6 -4.74 0.94 43.38
C SER A 6 -4.88 0.71 41.88
N MET A 7 -5.94 1.22 41.24
CA MET A 7 -6.09 1.18 39.79
C MET A 7 -5.04 2.06 39.08
N VAL A 8 -4.76 3.26 39.59
CA VAL A 8 -3.71 4.14 39.07
C VAL A 8 -2.32 3.51 39.25
N PHE A 9 -2.06 2.86 40.38
CA PHE A 9 -0.79 2.15 40.62
C PHE A 9 -0.60 0.95 39.68
N SER A 10 -1.66 0.18 39.41
CA SER A 10 -1.62 -0.94 38.47
C SER A 10 -1.36 -0.50 37.02
N VAL A 11 -1.97 0.62 36.60
CA VAL A 11 -1.75 1.17 35.24
C VAL A 11 -0.33 1.72 35.08
N LEU A 12 0.23 2.35 36.12
CA LEU A 12 1.62 2.85 36.11
C LEU A 12 2.65 1.72 36.05
N ILE A 13 2.42 0.61 36.76
CA ILE A 13 3.28 -0.57 36.68
C ILE A 13 3.16 -1.24 35.31
N LEU A 14 1.94 -1.37 34.77
CA LEU A 14 1.76 -1.97 33.45
C LEU A 14 2.43 -1.13 32.35
N LEU A 15 2.42 0.20 32.45
CA LEU A 15 3.06 1.11 31.49
C LEU A 15 4.60 1.06 31.55
N SER A 16 5.20 0.83 32.71
CA SER A 16 6.66 0.73 32.85
C SER A 16 7.24 -0.57 32.27
N LEU A 17 6.45 -1.65 32.22
CA LEU A 17 6.84 -2.92 31.59
C LEU A 17 6.91 -2.85 30.05
N ILE A 18 6.23 -1.90 29.40
CA ILE A 18 6.18 -1.78 27.93
C ILE A 18 7.41 -1.01 27.39
N LEU A 19 8.02 -0.15 28.20
CA LEU A 19 9.18 0.67 27.79
C LEU A 19 10.51 -0.10 27.74
N ALA A 20 10.60 -1.29 28.35
CA ALA A 20 11.83 -2.08 28.38
C ALA A 20 12.06 -2.96 27.12
N ALA A 21 11.12 -2.96 26.17
CA ALA A 21 11.15 -3.86 25.01
C ALA A 21 11.85 -3.29 23.75
N CYS A 22 12.41 -2.08 23.82
CA CYS A 22 13.13 -1.46 22.69
C CYS A 22 14.64 -1.35 22.97
N GLY A 23 15.24 -2.46 23.41
CA GLY A 23 16.69 -2.63 23.44
C GLY A 23 17.18 -3.17 22.10
N GLY A 24 17.34 -2.28 21.12
CA GLY A 24 17.87 -2.64 19.80
C GLY A 24 19.26 -3.27 19.91
N THR A 25 19.39 -4.50 19.42
CA THR A 25 20.69 -5.15 19.24
C THR A 25 21.44 -4.36 18.17
N ALA A 26 22.58 -3.76 18.54
CA ALA A 26 23.48 -3.18 17.57
C ALA A 26 24.03 -4.32 16.69
N VAL A 27 23.59 -4.37 15.44
CA VAL A 27 24.11 -5.30 14.44
C VAL A 27 25.52 -4.82 14.08
N THR A 28 26.53 -5.59 14.48
CA THR A 28 27.91 -5.44 14.02
C THR A 28 27.93 -5.49 12.49
N PRO A 29 28.54 -4.51 11.80
CA PRO A 29 28.70 -4.57 10.36
C PRO A 29 29.49 -5.84 9.96
N PRO A 30 29.01 -6.64 9.00
CA PRO A 30 29.82 -7.73 8.47
C PRO A 30 31.07 -7.16 7.80
N ALA A 31 32.20 -7.86 7.99
CA ALA A 31 33.43 -7.58 7.27
C ALA A 31 33.18 -7.63 5.74
N PRO A 32 33.86 -6.79 4.93
CA PRO A 32 33.66 -6.79 3.49
C PRO A 32 34.00 -8.16 2.91
N THR A 33 32.98 -8.84 2.39
CA THR A 33 33.14 -10.01 1.53
C THR A 33 33.82 -9.60 0.22
N PRO A 34 34.71 -10.44 -0.35
CA PRO A 34 35.32 -10.15 -1.63
C PRO A 34 34.24 -9.95 -2.70
N THR A 35 34.35 -8.83 -3.44
CA THR A 35 33.56 -8.54 -4.63
C THR A 35 33.69 -9.72 -5.59
N THR A 36 32.63 -10.51 -5.68
CA THR A 36 32.48 -11.50 -6.75
C THR A 36 32.13 -10.72 -8.01
N GLU A 37 32.93 -10.95 -9.05
CA GLU A 37 32.71 -10.47 -10.40
C GLU A 37 31.24 -10.73 -10.82
N PRO A 38 30.56 -9.78 -11.48
CA PRO A 38 29.19 -10.00 -11.92
C PRO A 38 29.15 -11.25 -12.80
N ALA A 39 28.41 -12.26 -12.37
CA ALA A 39 28.08 -13.38 -13.24
C ALA A 39 27.41 -12.80 -14.51
N PRO A 40 27.74 -13.32 -15.70
CA PRO A 40 27.12 -12.86 -16.93
C PRO A 40 25.60 -12.94 -16.75
N VAL A 41 24.91 -11.83 -17.06
CA VAL A 41 23.45 -11.77 -17.08
C VAL A 41 23.00 -12.86 -18.04
N GLN A 42 22.49 -13.95 -17.49
CA GLN A 42 21.85 -14.99 -18.27
C GLN A 42 20.54 -14.39 -18.77
N GLU A 43 20.51 -14.07 -20.06
CA GLU A 43 19.31 -13.67 -20.77
C GLU A 43 18.24 -14.74 -20.51
N ALA A 44 17.12 -14.31 -19.90
CA ALA A 44 16.01 -15.20 -19.62
C ALA A 44 15.56 -15.82 -20.95
N ALA A 45 15.64 -17.14 -21.05
CA ALA A 45 15.11 -17.86 -22.19
C ALA A 45 13.63 -17.46 -22.36
N PRO A 46 13.12 -17.30 -23.59
CA PRO A 46 11.70 -17.05 -23.81
C PRO A 46 10.92 -18.19 -23.13
N SER A 47 10.20 -17.87 -22.07
CA SER A 47 9.25 -18.80 -21.48
C SER A 47 8.25 -19.12 -22.57
N GLU A 48 8.12 -20.40 -22.92
CA GLU A 48 7.04 -20.84 -23.81
C GLU A 48 5.73 -20.36 -23.18
N ALA A 49 5.09 -19.39 -23.82
CA ALA A 49 3.79 -18.91 -23.37
C ALA A 49 2.86 -20.12 -23.34
N SER A 50 2.30 -20.43 -22.17
CA SER A 50 1.30 -21.49 -22.04
C SER A 50 0.25 -21.27 -23.12
N ALA A 51 -0.08 -22.33 -23.88
CA ALA A 51 -1.34 -22.34 -24.59
C ALA A 51 -2.42 -21.94 -23.56
N GLY A 52 -3.30 -21.01 -23.91
CA GLY A 52 -4.28 -20.45 -22.97
C GLY A 52 -3.89 -19.12 -22.32
N THR A 53 -2.62 -18.69 -22.28
CA THR A 53 -2.27 -17.37 -21.71
C THR A 53 -2.51 -16.23 -22.71
N ARG A 54 -3.20 -15.17 -22.26
CA ARG A 54 -3.40 -13.93 -23.02
C ARG A 54 -3.01 -12.72 -22.18
N THR A 55 -2.31 -11.78 -22.81
CA THR A 55 -1.99 -10.48 -22.23
C THR A 55 -2.95 -9.42 -22.79
N PHE A 56 -3.55 -8.65 -21.89
CA PHE A 56 -4.40 -7.51 -22.17
C PHE A 56 -3.69 -6.25 -21.73
N ILE A 57 -3.55 -5.28 -22.64
CA ILE A 57 -2.94 -3.99 -22.33
C ILE A 57 -4.04 -2.98 -22.07
N VAL A 58 -3.87 -2.16 -21.04
CA VAL A 58 -4.80 -1.05 -20.75
C VAL A 58 -4.74 -0.02 -21.87
N ASP A 59 -5.89 0.29 -22.46
CA ASP A 59 -6.05 1.45 -23.33
C ASP A 59 -6.31 2.70 -22.45
N PRO A 60 -5.33 3.61 -22.29
CA PRO A 60 -5.49 4.79 -21.42
C PRO A 60 -6.55 5.76 -21.94
N THR A 61 -6.93 5.69 -23.21
CA THR A 61 -7.97 6.57 -23.79
C THR A 61 -9.38 6.09 -23.50
N GLN A 62 -9.54 4.82 -23.12
CA GLN A 62 -10.82 4.19 -22.80
C GLN A 62 -10.91 3.72 -21.34
N SER A 63 -9.91 4.06 -20.51
CA SER A 63 -9.82 3.59 -19.13
C SER A 63 -9.77 4.75 -18.13
N GLN A 64 -10.20 4.48 -16.90
CA GLN A 64 -10.20 5.44 -15.80
C GLN A 64 -9.96 4.73 -14.48
N ALA A 65 -9.19 5.36 -13.58
CA ALA A 65 -9.11 4.98 -12.18
C ALA A 65 -9.96 5.94 -11.32
N SER A 66 -10.61 5.41 -10.30
CA SER A 66 -11.46 6.16 -9.36
C SER A 66 -11.03 5.91 -7.92
N TYR A 67 -11.05 6.97 -7.10
CA TYR A 67 -10.73 6.95 -5.68
C TYR A 67 -11.90 7.52 -4.90
N ILE A 68 -12.34 6.80 -3.87
CA ILE A 68 -13.45 7.22 -3.02
C ILE A 68 -12.88 7.52 -1.63
N VAL A 69 -13.05 8.75 -1.18
CA VAL A 69 -12.67 9.18 0.16
C VAL A 69 -13.92 9.50 0.95
N ASN A 70 -14.11 8.78 2.06
CA ASN A 70 -15.13 9.09 3.04
C ASN A 70 -14.47 9.85 4.19
N GLU A 71 -14.80 11.13 4.30
CA GLU A 71 -14.23 12.06 5.27
C GLU A 71 -15.26 12.38 6.35
N GLU A 72 -14.78 12.74 7.53
CA GLU A 72 -15.60 13.27 8.60
C GLU A 72 -14.99 14.56 9.13
N PHE A 73 -15.74 15.64 9.03
CA PHE A 73 -15.32 16.95 9.52
C PHE A 73 -15.87 17.17 10.92
N PHE A 74 -14.97 17.33 11.89
CA PHE A 74 -15.32 17.67 13.26
C PHE A 74 -15.79 19.14 13.34
N ALA A 75 -16.79 19.39 14.19
CA ALA A 75 -17.53 20.65 14.21
C ALA A 75 -16.68 21.91 14.35
N ASP A 76 -15.60 21.84 15.13
CA ASP A 76 -14.75 23.00 15.41
C ASP A 76 -13.52 23.09 14.49
N ALA A 77 -13.24 22.06 13.69
CA ALA A 77 -12.02 22.00 12.88
C ALA A 77 -12.05 22.95 11.68
N LEU A 78 -13.21 23.06 11.02
CA LEU A 78 -13.33 23.76 9.73
C LEU A 78 -14.41 24.85 9.69
N GLY A 79 -15.05 25.18 10.82
CA GLY A 79 -16.11 26.19 10.86
C GLY A 79 -15.68 27.57 10.34
N LYS A 80 -14.39 27.95 10.52
CA LYS A 80 -13.83 29.20 9.98
C LYS A 80 -13.71 29.23 8.45
N LEU A 81 -13.71 28.07 7.81
CA LEU A 81 -13.67 27.93 6.34
C LEU A 81 -15.09 27.78 5.76
N GLY A 82 -16.14 27.89 6.58
CA GLY A 82 -17.53 27.70 6.15
C GLY A 82 -17.89 26.26 5.81
N ILE A 83 -17.06 25.29 6.21
CA ILE A 83 -17.30 23.86 5.95
C ILE A 83 -18.13 23.30 7.09
N ALA A 84 -19.30 22.75 6.76
CA ALA A 84 -20.18 22.13 7.74
C ALA A 84 -19.58 20.84 8.31
N ALA A 85 -19.79 20.63 9.60
CA ALA A 85 -19.46 19.39 10.29
C ALA A 85 -20.20 18.17 9.70
N GLY A 86 -19.62 17.00 9.88
CA GLY A 86 -20.23 15.72 9.54
C GLY A 86 -19.52 14.98 8.40
N LYS A 87 -20.14 13.90 7.95
CA LYS A 87 -19.57 13.00 6.94
C LYS A 87 -19.74 13.55 5.54
N LYS A 88 -18.69 13.41 4.72
CA LYS A 88 -18.67 13.76 3.30
C LYS A 88 -18.00 12.65 2.50
N GLY A 89 -18.51 12.39 1.31
CA GLY A 89 -17.88 11.50 0.34
C GLY A 89 -17.35 12.33 -0.82
N VAL A 90 -16.13 12.06 -1.24
CA VAL A 90 -15.50 12.66 -2.42
C VAL A 90 -15.08 11.53 -3.36
N ILE A 91 -15.34 11.70 -4.65
CA ILE A 91 -14.94 10.75 -5.69
C ILE A 91 -13.96 11.47 -6.62
N GLY A 92 -12.70 11.09 -6.57
CA GLY A 92 -11.66 11.56 -7.50
C GLY A 92 -11.51 10.58 -8.66
N THR A 93 -11.35 11.09 -9.88
CA THR A 93 -11.12 10.28 -11.09
C THR A 93 -9.91 10.76 -11.88
N THR A 94 -9.20 9.84 -12.52
CA THR A 94 -8.08 10.15 -13.42
C THR A 94 -8.06 9.21 -14.62
N PRO A 95 -7.81 9.72 -15.86
CA PRO A 95 -7.60 8.88 -17.03
C PRO A 95 -6.18 8.30 -17.08
N GLY A 96 -5.27 8.75 -16.21
CA GLY A 96 -3.87 8.34 -16.22
C GLY A 96 -3.67 6.94 -15.67
N VAL A 97 -4.19 5.91 -16.33
CA VAL A 97 -4.00 4.50 -15.94
C VAL A 97 -3.31 3.74 -17.08
N THR A 98 -2.25 3.02 -16.74
CA THR A 98 -1.52 2.14 -17.66
C THR A 98 -1.22 0.81 -16.96
N GLY A 99 -0.93 -0.23 -17.74
CA GLY A 99 -0.62 -1.54 -17.18
C GLY A 99 -1.04 -2.66 -18.12
N GLU A 100 -0.92 -3.88 -17.61
CA GLU A 100 -1.32 -5.08 -18.30
C GLU A 100 -1.91 -6.11 -17.35
N ILE A 101 -2.75 -6.98 -17.90
CA ILE A 101 -3.31 -8.14 -17.21
C ILE A 101 -2.95 -9.37 -18.03
N GLN A 102 -2.40 -10.38 -17.39
CA GLN A 102 -2.17 -11.68 -18.00
C GLN A 102 -3.13 -12.71 -17.41
N LEU A 103 -3.99 -13.26 -18.25
CA LEU A 103 -4.98 -14.27 -17.88
C LEU A 103 -4.63 -15.60 -18.53
N ASN A 104 -4.59 -16.66 -17.71
CA ASN A 104 -4.48 -18.02 -18.18
C ASN A 104 -5.89 -18.64 -18.31
N PHE A 105 -6.38 -18.83 -19.53
CA PHE A 105 -7.72 -19.38 -19.77
C PHE A 105 -7.82 -20.88 -19.49
N ASP A 106 -6.68 -21.58 -19.42
CA ASP A 106 -6.64 -22.99 -19.02
C ASP A 106 -6.63 -23.14 -17.49
N ASN A 107 -6.29 -22.06 -16.76
CA ASN A 107 -6.37 -21.97 -15.30
C ASN A 107 -6.78 -20.56 -14.82
N PRO A 108 -8.08 -20.21 -14.85
CA PRO A 108 -8.56 -18.84 -14.66
C PRO A 108 -8.44 -18.29 -13.23
N GLU A 109 -8.07 -19.14 -12.25
CA GLU A 109 -7.82 -18.71 -10.88
C GLU A 109 -6.43 -18.07 -10.71
N LEU A 110 -5.56 -18.21 -11.71
CA LEU A 110 -4.23 -17.58 -11.72
C LEU A 110 -4.23 -16.37 -12.64
N VAL A 111 -4.11 -15.19 -12.03
CA VAL A 111 -3.67 -13.98 -12.74
C VAL A 111 -2.14 -13.97 -12.68
N GLU A 112 -1.49 -14.13 -13.84
CA GLU A 112 -0.05 -14.31 -13.92
C GLU A 112 0.70 -12.96 -13.83
N ALA A 113 0.05 -11.86 -14.21
CA ALA A 113 0.49 -10.48 -14.02
C ALA A 113 -0.72 -9.53 -13.94
N ASP A 114 -0.73 -8.61 -12.97
CA ASP A 114 -1.87 -7.70 -12.68
C ASP A 114 -1.46 -6.28 -12.27
N GLN A 115 -0.30 -5.81 -12.75
CA GLN A 115 0.22 -4.51 -12.33
C GLN A 115 -0.35 -3.35 -13.15
N PHE A 116 -0.87 -2.36 -12.44
CA PHE A 116 -1.31 -1.09 -12.97
C PHE A 116 -0.51 0.06 -12.35
N THR A 117 -0.18 1.05 -13.17
CA THR A 117 0.33 2.34 -12.72
C THR A 117 -0.74 3.39 -12.92
N VAL A 118 -0.94 4.22 -11.90
CA VAL A 118 -1.91 5.31 -11.97
C VAL A 118 -1.23 6.65 -11.71
N ASP A 119 -1.31 7.54 -12.70
CA ASP A 119 -0.87 8.93 -12.61
C ASP A 119 -1.94 9.79 -11.92
N MET A 120 -1.56 10.28 -10.74
CA MET A 120 -2.40 11.12 -9.88
C MET A 120 -2.34 12.61 -10.25
N SER A 121 -1.42 13.03 -11.12
CA SER A 121 -1.24 14.45 -11.47
C SER A 121 -2.47 15.06 -12.14
N CYS A 122 -3.28 14.22 -12.79
CA CYS A 122 -4.52 14.61 -13.49
C CYS A 122 -5.80 14.29 -12.70
N LEU A 123 -5.69 13.93 -11.41
CA LEU A 123 -6.84 13.59 -10.56
C LEU A 123 -7.79 14.79 -10.41
N LYS A 124 -9.09 14.55 -10.61
CA LYS A 124 -10.16 15.56 -10.44
C LYS A 124 -11.29 14.98 -9.59
N GLY A 125 -11.76 15.75 -8.60
CA GLY A 125 -12.88 15.39 -7.71
C GLY A 125 -13.89 16.51 -7.58
#